data_AF-A0A2K1ZLF5-F1
#
_entry.id   AF-A0A2K1ZLF5-F1
#
_cell.length_a   1.000
_cell.length_b   1.000
_cell.length_c   1.000
_cell.angle_alpha   90.00
_cell.angle_beta   90.00
_cell.angle_gamma   90.00
#
_symmetry.space_group_name_H-M   'P 1'
#
loop_
_entity.id
_entity.type
_entity.pdbx_description
1 polymer ?
#
loop_
_entity_poly.entity_id
_entity_poly.type
_entity_poly.pdbx_seq_one_letter_code
_entity_poly.pdbx_strand_id
1 'polypeptide(L)'
;MNKTSAGISFTVLGENVATGLKIEDQIAVAKRLALVGAAGAVRSGGDTAYGANFEVCLKSKDFPIEKDQSTLGLSLMKWRGDLGLMANLQSQFSIGRNSKMAVRVGMNNKRSGQVTIKTSSSEMQVALIAIVPIVTSLLRSIYSGYAASNSHTLDY
;
A
#
# COMPACT_ATOMS: atom_id res chain seq x y z
N MET A 1 -0.82 -21.91 -11.25
CA MET A 1 -2.20 -21.50 -10.94
C MET A 1 -2.36 -20.06 -11.39
N ASN A 2 -3.36 -19.79 -12.23
CA ASN A 2 -3.71 -18.44 -12.67
C ASN A 2 -4.83 -17.93 -11.74
N LYS A 3 -4.70 -16.70 -11.26
CA LYS A 3 -5.70 -16.03 -10.44
C LYS A 3 -5.95 -14.64 -11.00
N THR A 4 -7.11 -14.44 -11.60
CA THR A 4 -7.59 -13.13 -12.03
C THR A 4 -8.60 -12.62 -11.00
N SER A 5 -8.50 -11.35 -10.64
CA SER A 5 -9.34 -10.67 -9.66
C SER A 5 -9.73 -9.30 -10.20
N ALA A 6 -10.95 -8.87 -9.93
CA ALA A 6 -11.39 -7.51 -10.19
C ALA A 6 -12.10 -6.99 -8.95
N GLY A 7 -11.89 -5.72 -8.65
CA GLY A 7 -12.44 -5.05 -7.48
C GLY A 7 -12.86 -3.62 -7.81
N ILE A 8 -13.99 -3.23 -7.27
CA ILE A 8 -14.49 -1.85 -7.32
C ILE A 8 -14.38 -1.30 -5.89
N SER A 9 -13.90 -0.07 -5.76
CA SER A 9 -13.71 0.61 -4.47
C SER A 9 -14.42 1.95 -4.49
N PHE A 10 -15.12 2.28 -3.42
CA PHE A 10 -15.70 3.61 -3.22
C PHE A 10 -15.08 4.21 -1.95
N THR A 11 -14.47 5.38 -2.09
CA THR A 11 -13.83 6.09 -0.98
C THR A 11 -14.47 7.47 -0.87
N VAL A 12 -15.13 7.74 0.25
CA VAL A 12 -15.69 9.06 0.53
C VAL A 12 -14.65 9.89 1.28
N LEU A 13 -14.28 11.04 0.73
CA LEU A 13 -13.33 11.98 1.30
C LEU A 13 -13.99 13.36 1.47
N GLY A 14 -14.59 13.58 2.65
CA GLY A 14 -15.39 14.77 2.90
C GLY A 14 -16.59 14.82 1.96
N GLU A 15 -16.66 15.87 1.13
CA GLU A 15 -17.71 16.06 0.12
C GLU A 15 -17.41 15.37 -1.23
N ASN A 16 -16.18 14.86 -1.43
CA ASN A 16 -15.78 14.21 -2.68
C ASN A 16 -15.93 12.69 -2.57
N VAL A 17 -16.57 12.08 -3.57
CA VAL A 17 -16.64 10.62 -3.71
C VAL A 17 -15.60 10.18 -4.74
N ALA A 18 -14.64 9.37 -4.29
CA ALA A 18 -13.70 8.70 -5.16
C ALA A 18 -14.22 7.30 -5.51
N THR A 19 -14.35 7.02 -6.80
CA THR A 19 -14.73 5.70 -7.31
C THR A 19 -13.54 5.09 -8.04
N GLY A 20 -13.15 3.89 -7.64
CA GLY A 20 -12.01 3.17 -8.17
C GLY A 20 -12.41 1.82 -8.74
N LEU A 21 -11.75 1.44 -9.83
CA LEU A 21 -11.76 0.10 -10.39
C LEU A 21 -10.32 -0.39 -10.42
N LYS A 22 -10.11 -1.62 -9.96
CA LYS A 22 -8.82 -2.30 -10.02
C LYS A 22 -9.03 -3.72 -10.56
N ILE A 23 -8.22 -4.09 -11.52
CA ILE A 23 -8.12 -5.43 -12.07
C ILE A 23 -6.71 -5.91 -11.73
N GLU A 24 -6.60 -7.16 -11.31
CA GLU A 24 -5.36 -7.81 -10.92
C GLU A 24 -5.33 -9.20 -11.53
N ASP A 25 -4.23 -9.57 -12.16
CA ASP A 25 -3.99 -10.86 -12.78
C ASP A 25 -2.68 -11.44 -12.26
N GLN A 26 -2.74 -12.62 -11.68
CA GLN A 26 -1.61 -13.32 -11.10
C GLN A 26 -1.36 -14.63 -11.84
N ILE A 27 -0.19 -14.71 -12.46
CA ILE A 27 0.26 -15.87 -13.23
C ILE A 27 1.44 -16.52 -12.49
N ALA A 28 1.22 -17.69 -11.91
CA ALA A 28 2.32 -18.49 -11.37
C ALA A 28 2.98 -19.32 -12.49
N VAL A 29 4.16 -18.88 -12.94
CA VAL A 29 4.94 -19.51 -14.02
C VAL A 29 5.70 -20.75 -13.52
N ALA A 30 6.16 -20.76 -12.28
CA ALA A 30 6.86 -21.91 -11.68
C ALA A 30 6.55 -22.07 -10.20
N LYS A 31 6.94 -23.20 -9.58
CA LYS A 31 6.93 -23.37 -8.11
C LYS A 31 7.64 -22.23 -7.37
N ARG A 32 8.59 -21.58 -8.05
CA ARG A 32 9.44 -20.51 -7.55
C ARG A 32 9.17 -19.14 -8.17
N LEU A 33 8.29 -18.99 -9.17
CA LEU A 33 8.12 -17.72 -9.88
C LEU A 33 6.63 -17.42 -10.07
N ALA A 34 6.21 -16.24 -9.62
CA ALA A 34 4.88 -15.70 -9.85
C ALA A 34 4.98 -14.29 -10.42
N LEU A 35 4.18 -13.98 -11.43
CA LEU A 35 3.97 -12.63 -11.93
C LEU A 35 2.60 -12.15 -11.51
N VAL A 36 2.48 -10.87 -11.22
CA VAL A 36 1.24 -10.20 -10.85
C VAL A 36 1.16 -8.89 -11.62
N GLY A 37 0.27 -8.81 -12.60
CA GLY A 37 -0.11 -7.54 -13.21
C GLY A 37 -1.34 -6.98 -12.52
N ALA A 38 -1.42 -5.67 -12.34
CA ALA A 38 -2.64 -4.99 -11.94
C ALA A 38 -2.78 -3.70 -12.75
N ALA A 39 -4.01 -3.35 -13.07
CA ALA A 39 -4.34 -2.08 -13.71
C ALA A 39 -5.61 -1.55 -13.06
N GLY A 40 -5.71 -0.23 -12.94
CA GLY A 40 -6.87 0.37 -12.32
C GLY A 40 -7.02 1.83 -12.67
N ALA A 41 -8.21 2.34 -12.44
CA ALA A 41 -8.50 3.75 -12.55
C ALA A 41 -9.28 4.20 -11.32
N VAL A 42 -8.91 5.34 -10.74
CA VAL A 42 -9.62 5.95 -9.62
C VAL A 42 -10.02 7.36 -10.00
N ARG A 43 -11.32 7.63 -10.04
CA ARG A 43 -11.88 8.95 -10.26
C ARG A 43 -12.20 9.60 -8.93
N SER A 44 -11.79 10.84 -8.70
CA SER A 44 -12.12 11.63 -7.51
C SER A 44 -12.30 13.10 -7.88
N GLY A 45 -13.40 13.74 -7.44
CA GLY A 45 -13.59 15.20 -7.55
C GLY A 45 -13.41 15.80 -8.95
N GLY A 46 -13.68 15.02 -10.01
CA GLY A 46 -13.51 15.44 -11.41
C GLY A 46 -12.25 14.91 -12.11
N ASP A 47 -11.24 14.49 -11.36
CA ASP A 47 -9.99 13.96 -11.93
C ASP A 47 -9.95 12.43 -11.91
N THR A 48 -9.20 11.84 -12.85
CA THR A 48 -9.00 10.39 -12.94
C THR A 48 -7.52 10.02 -12.84
N ALA A 49 -7.20 9.17 -11.88
CA ALA A 49 -5.92 8.49 -11.73
C ALA A 49 -5.98 7.22 -12.54
N TYR A 50 -5.01 7.00 -13.41
CA TYR A 50 -4.81 5.70 -14.05
C TYR A 50 -3.56 5.08 -13.45
N GLY A 51 -3.66 3.84 -12.99
CA GLY A 51 -2.56 3.11 -12.38
C GLY A 51 -2.36 1.77 -13.06
N ALA A 52 -1.11 1.39 -13.24
CA ALA A 52 -0.71 0.04 -13.61
C ALA A 52 0.40 -0.39 -12.66
N ASN A 53 0.37 -1.63 -12.20
CA ASN A 53 1.39 -2.22 -11.35
C ASN A 53 1.77 -3.57 -11.94
N PHE A 54 3.05 -3.88 -11.95
CA PHE A 54 3.55 -5.15 -12.45
C PHE A 54 4.58 -5.65 -11.46
N GLU A 55 4.33 -6.81 -10.87
CA GLU A 55 5.18 -7.43 -9.86
C GLU A 55 5.62 -8.81 -10.31
N VAL A 56 6.85 -9.15 -9.97
CA VAL A 56 7.51 -10.42 -10.22
C VAL A 56 8.04 -10.90 -8.90
N CYS A 57 7.54 -12.04 -8.46
CA CYS A 57 7.86 -12.66 -7.19
C CYS A 57 8.62 -13.97 -7.42
N LEU A 58 9.84 -14.03 -6.89
CA LEU A 58 10.66 -15.22 -6.80
C LEU A 58 10.54 -15.82 -5.39
N LYS A 59 10.09 -17.08 -5.28
CA LYS A 59 9.99 -17.87 -4.05
C LYS A 59 11.04 -18.99 -4.06
N SER A 60 11.72 -19.24 -2.95
CA SER A 60 12.65 -20.39 -2.81
C SER A 60 11.92 -21.74 -2.66
N LYS A 61 12.60 -22.88 -2.92
CA LYS A 61 11.99 -24.21 -3.17
C LYS A 61 11.42 -24.94 -1.97
N ASP A 62 11.79 -24.58 -0.74
CA ASP A 62 11.64 -25.50 0.39
C ASP A 62 10.62 -24.98 1.41
N PHE A 63 9.34 -25.20 1.10
CA PHE A 63 8.29 -25.27 2.11
C PHE A 63 8.63 -26.43 3.08
N PRO A 64 8.72 -26.25 4.41
CA PRO A 64 8.13 -25.16 5.21
C PRO A 64 9.14 -24.23 5.94
N ILE A 65 10.45 -24.34 5.70
CA ILE A 65 11.46 -23.79 6.63
C ILE A 65 12.11 -22.47 6.13
N GLU A 66 12.13 -22.18 4.82
CA GLU A 66 12.84 -21.01 4.30
C GLU A 66 11.91 -20.09 3.48
N LYS A 67 11.36 -19.06 4.13
CA LYS A 67 10.44 -18.07 3.51
C LYS A 67 11.22 -16.95 2.81
N ASP A 68 12.16 -17.35 1.97
CA ASP A 68 12.92 -16.41 1.16
C ASP A 68 12.12 -16.10 -0.11
N GLN A 69 11.47 -14.95 -0.08
CA GLN A 69 10.66 -14.41 -1.16
C GLN A 69 11.21 -13.04 -1.55
N SER A 70 11.75 -12.96 -2.76
CA SER A 70 12.11 -11.68 -3.38
C SER A 70 11.01 -11.26 -4.33
N THR A 71 10.54 -10.03 -4.22
CA THR A 71 9.52 -9.43 -5.09
C THR A 71 10.12 -8.19 -5.72
N LEU A 72 10.12 -8.13 -7.04
CA LEU A 72 10.44 -6.95 -7.82
C LEU A 72 9.14 -6.43 -8.41
N GLY A 73 8.93 -5.14 -8.46
CA GLY A 73 7.76 -4.58 -9.10
C GLY A 73 7.96 -3.18 -9.61
N LEU A 74 7.06 -2.80 -10.49
CA LEU A 74 7.07 -1.58 -11.28
C LEU A 74 5.64 -1.09 -11.33
N SER A 75 5.39 0.08 -10.74
CA SER A 75 4.11 0.75 -10.79
C SER A 75 4.22 2.05 -11.58
N LEU A 76 3.31 2.22 -12.53
CA LEU A 76 3.06 3.47 -13.22
C LEU A 76 1.74 4.06 -12.74
N MET A 77 1.71 5.35 -12.47
CA MET A 77 0.49 6.05 -12.11
C MET A 77 0.46 7.41 -12.82
N LYS A 78 -0.62 7.70 -13.53
CA LYS A 78 -0.88 8.98 -14.18
C LYS A 78 -1.99 9.70 -13.44
N TRP A 79 -1.70 10.88 -12.91
CA TRP A 79 -2.66 11.74 -12.21
C TRP A 79 -2.48 13.19 -12.62
N ARG A 80 -3.57 13.89 -12.97
CA ARG A 80 -3.55 15.33 -13.36
C ARG A 80 -2.41 15.71 -14.34
N GLY A 81 -2.04 14.81 -15.25
CA GLY A 81 -0.95 15.02 -16.22
C GLY A 81 0.47 14.69 -15.73
N ASP A 82 0.69 14.40 -14.45
CA ASP A 82 1.97 13.92 -13.92
C ASP A 82 2.02 12.37 -13.98
N LEU A 83 3.08 11.83 -14.56
CA LEU A 83 3.32 10.39 -14.64
C LEU A 83 4.35 10.00 -13.58
N GLY A 84 3.86 9.35 -12.53
CA GLY A 84 4.67 8.67 -11.53
C GLY A 84 5.09 7.31 -12.05
N LEU A 85 6.40 7.06 -12.11
CA LEU A 85 6.97 5.74 -12.29
C LEU A 85 7.73 5.39 -11.01
N MET A 86 7.39 4.25 -10.43
CA MET A 86 8.00 3.76 -9.20
C MET A 86 8.38 2.30 -9.38
N ALA A 87 9.65 1.99 -9.15
CA ALA A 87 10.13 0.62 -9.02
C ALA A 87 10.17 0.26 -7.53
N ASN A 88 9.68 -0.92 -7.15
CA ASN A 88 9.79 -1.45 -5.81
C ASN A 88 10.53 -2.80 -5.83
N LEU A 89 11.56 -2.94 -5.03
CA LEU A 89 12.26 -4.19 -4.79
C LEU A 89 12.00 -4.55 -3.33
N GLN A 90 11.55 -5.76 -3.05
CA GLN A 90 11.28 -6.24 -1.72
C GLN A 90 11.92 -7.61 -1.55
N SER A 91 12.91 -7.72 -0.68
CA SER A 91 13.48 -9.00 -0.25
C SER A 91 12.93 -9.35 1.12
N GLN A 92 12.17 -10.45 1.23
CA GLN A 92 11.68 -10.98 2.49
C GLN A 92 12.42 -12.28 2.78
N PHE A 93 13.03 -12.37 3.96
CA PHE A 93 13.78 -13.52 4.42
C PHE A 93 13.44 -13.84 5.88
N SER A 94 13.41 -15.12 6.22
CA SER A 94 13.11 -15.58 7.59
C SER A 94 14.42 -15.87 8.33
N ILE A 95 14.78 -15.03 9.30
CA ILE A 95 15.93 -15.29 10.18
C ILE A 95 15.43 -16.08 11.40
N GLY A 96 15.57 -17.41 11.36
CA GLY A 96 15.32 -18.29 12.52
C GLY A 96 13.86 -18.72 12.76
N ARG A 97 13.60 -19.28 13.95
CA ARG A 97 12.33 -19.98 14.28
C ARG A 97 11.10 -19.07 14.39
N ASN A 98 11.27 -17.76 14.57
CA ASN A 98 10.12 -16.85 14.71
C ASN A 98 10.36 -15.39 14.26
N SER A 99 11.48 -15.07 13.60
CA SER A 99 11.77 -13.71 13.16
C SER A 99 11.74 -13.64 11.64
N LYS A 100 10.85 -12.81 11.09
CA LYS A 100 10.83 -12.50 9.66
C LYS A 100 11.32 -11.09 9.45
N MET A 101 12.24 -10.93 8.51
CA MET A 101 12.78 -9.65 8.12
C MET A 101 12.45 -9.42 6.65
N ALA A 102 11.98 -8.23 6.33
CA ALA A 102 11.62 -7.85 4.98
C ALA A 102 12.21 -6.48 4.69
N VAL A 103 13.13 -6.42 3.73
CA VAL A 103 13.75 -5.19 3.25
C VAL A 103 13.05 -4.78 1.96
N ARG A 104 12.51 -3.58 1.90
CA ARG A 104 11.90 -2.99 0.71
C ARG A 104 12.66 -1.73 0.33
N VAL A 105 12.98 -1.60 -0.95
CA VAL A 105 13.65 -0.46 -1.56
C VAL A 105 12.77 -0.02 -2.73
N GLY A 106 12.17 1.16 -2.63
CA GLY A 106 11.38 1.79 -3.68
C GLY A 106 12.13 3.00 -4.23
N MET A 107 12.12 3.20 -5.55
CA MET A 107 12.70 4.39 -6.18
C MET A 107 11.64 5.04 -7.07
N ASN A 108 11.40 6.33 -6.85
CA ASN A 108 10.41 7.10 -7.59
C ASN A 108 11.09 8.11 -8.54
N ASN A 109 10.39 8.50 -9.61
CA ASN A 109 10.85 9.38 -10.69
C ASN A 109 11.26 10.81 -10.25
N LYS A 110 11.15 11.15 -8.96
CA LYS A 110 11.59 12.43 -8.35
C LYS A 110 12.92 12.30 -7.58
N ARG A 111 13.75 11.29 -7.88
CA ARG A 111 15.00 10.95 -7.15
C ARG A 111 14.82 10.69 -5.64
N SER A 112 13.60 10.36 -5.21
CA SER A 112 13.32 9.97 -3.83
C SER A 112 13.33 8.44 -3.74
N GLY A 113 14.24 7.91 -2.94
CA GLY A 113 14.31 6.49 -2.58
C GLY A 113 13.63 6.27 -1.23
N GLN A 114 12.70 5.31 -1.17
CA GLN A 114 12.13 4.83 0.08
C GLN A 114 12.79 3.50 0.43
N VAL A 115 13.48 3.44 1.57
CA VAL A 115 13.95 2.18 2.14
C VAL A 115 13.10 1.87 3.36
N THR A 116 12.47 0.72 3.37
CA THR A 116 11.63 0.25 4.49
C THR A 116 12.15 -1.09 4.95
N ILE A 117 12.55 -1.17 6.22
CA ILE A 117 12.92 -2.42 6.87
C ILE A 117 11.76 -2.82 7.76
N LYS A 118 11.15 -3.97 7.48
CA LYS A 118 10.05 -4.52 8.24
C LYS A 118 10.54 -5.75 9.00
N THR A 119 10.62 -5.63 10.31
CA THR A 119 10.94 -6.76 11.21
C THR A 119 9.65 -7.18 11.90
N SER A 120 9.14 -8.39 11.65
CA SER A 120 7.96 -8.89 12.36
C SER A 120 8.41 -9.77 13.53
N SER A 121 8.47 -9.16 14.72
CA SER A 121 8.42 -9.87 15.99
C SER A 121 6.96 -9.86 16.48
N SER A 122 6.46 -10.98 17.02
CA SER A 122 5.09 -11.11 17.55
C SER A 122 4.75 -10.04 18.60
N GLU A 123 5.76 -9.52 19.29
CA GLU A 123 5.66 -8.47 20.31
C GLU A 123 5.31 -7.09 19.72
N MET A 124 5.67 -6.81 18.47
CA MET A 124 5.58 -5.46 17.88
C MET A 124 4.19 -5.15 17.29
N GLN A 125 3.39 -6.18 16.98
CA GLN A 125 2.03 -6.01 16.46
C GLN A 125 1.05 -5.52 17.53
N VAL A 126 1.25 -5.94 18.79
CA VAL A 126 0.44 -5.52 19.94
C VAL A 126 0.69 -4.03 20.26
N ALA A 127 1.94 -3.57 20.15
CA ALA A 127 2.29 -2.16 20.36
C ALA A 127 1.66 -1.22 19.31
N LEU A 128 1.58 -1.64 18.05
CA LEU A 128 0.95 -0.83 17.00
C LEU A 128 -0.56 -0.70 17.23
N ILE A 129 -1.25 -1.79 17.62
CA ILE A 129 -2.68 -1.77 17.96
C ILE A 129 -2.95 -0.84 19.15
N ALA A 130 -2.05 -0.76 20.13
CA ALA A 130 -2.19 0.11 21.30
C ALA A 130 -2.09 1.62 20.96
N ILE A 131 -1.38 1.99 19.88
CA ILE A 131 -1.16 3.39 19.50
C ILE A 131 -2.31 3.92 18.61
N VAL A 132 -2.97 3.06 17.83
CA VAL A 132 -4.12 3.44 16.97
C VAL A 132 -5.20 4.23 17.73
N PRO A 133 -5.74 3.77 18.88
CA PRO A 133 -6.80 4.50 19.60
C PRO A 133 -6.35 5.88 20.10
N ILE A 134 -5.07 6.03 20.46
CA ILE A 134 -4.48 7.29 20.93
C ILE A 134 -4.41 8.30 19.78
N VAL A 135 -3.95 7.87 18.61
CA VAL A 135 -3.89 8.72 17.41
C VAL A 135 -5.29 9.11 16.93
N THR A 136 -6.26 8.17 16.91
CA THR A 136 -7.64 8.51 16.55
C THR A 136 -8.29 9.47 17.53
N SER A 137 -8.02 9.37 18.83
CA SER A 137 -8.55 10.31 19.83
C SER A 137 -7.96 11.71 19.67
N LEU A 138 -6.66 11.82 19.40
CA LEU A 138 -6.02 13.11 19.12
C LEU A 138 -6.54 13.74 17.83
N LEU A 139 -6.66 12.96 16.74
CA LEU A 139 -7.22 13.44 15.48
C LEU A 139 -8.66 13.92 15.65
N ARG A 140 -9.49 13.19 16.41
CA ARG A 140 -10.87 13.59 16.69
C ARG A 140 -10.94 14.86 17.54
N SER A 141 -10.06 15.00 18.52
CA SER A 141 -9.93 16.21 19.34
C SER A 141 -9.57 17.43 18.49
N ILE A 142 -8.60 17.30 17.59
CA ILE A 142 -8.18 18.39 16.70
C ILE A 142 -9.29 18.74 15.68
N TYR A 143 -9.94 17.73 15.09
CA TYR A 143 -11.05 17.95 14.14
C TYR A 143 -12.29 18.55 14.82
N SER A 144 -12.58 18.15 16.07
CA SER A 144 -13.63 18.74 16.89
C SER A 144 -13.28 20.16 17.36
N GLY A 145 -12.00 20.45 17.60
CA GLY A 145 -11.51 21.79 17.91
C GLY A 145 -11.62 22.75 16.72
N TYR A 146 -11.48 22.23 15.50
CA TYR A 146 -11.70 23.00 14.27
C TYR A 146 -13.19 23.29 14.02
N ALA A 147 -14.08 22.37 14.40
CA ALA A 147 -15.54 22.57 14.34
C ALA A 147 -16.08 23.53 15.42
N ALA A 148 -15.40 23.63 16.58
CA ALA A 148 -15.79 24.53 17.67
C ALA A 148 -15.27 25.97 17.52
N SER A 149 -14.34 26.24 16.61
CA SER A 149 -13.78 27.59 16.41
C SER A 149 -14.62 28.49 15.50
N ASN A 150 -15.69 27.99 14.89
CA ASN A 150 -16.54 28.76 13.95
C ASN A 150 -17.91 29.16 14.52
N SER A 151 -18.13 29.10 15.84
CA SER A 151 -19.41 29.49 16.44
C SER A 151 -19.33 30.63 17.47
N HIS A 152 -18.26 31.45 17.46
CA HIS A 152 -18.14 32.59 18.38
C HIS A 152 -17.85 33.93 17.69
N THR A 153 -18.49 34.17 16.55
CA THR A 153 -18.70 35.53 16.07
C THR A 153 -20.06 35.57 15.40
N LEU A 154 -21.08 35.96 16.17
CA LEU A 154 -22.28 36.70 15.77
C LEU A 154 -23.26 36.65 16.96
N ASP A 155 -23.03 37.52 17.94
CA ASP A 155 -24.08 38.02 18.83
C ASP A 155 -24.19 39.53 18.57
N TYR A 156 -25.32 39.92 17.97
CA TYR A 156 -25.90 41.28 17.99
C TYR A 156 -27.27 41.16 18.63
#